data_AF-A0A7S4PYS8-F1
#
_entry.id   AF-A0A7S4PYS8-F1
#
_cell.length_a   1.000
_cell.length_b   1.000
_cell.length_c   1.000
_cell.angle_alpha   90.00
_cell.angle_beta   90.00
_cell.angle_gamma   90.00
#
_symmetry.space_group_name_H-M   'P 1'
#
loop_
_entity.id
_entity.type
_entity.pdbx_description
1 polymer ?
#
loop_
_entity_poly.entity_id
_entity_poly.type
_entity_poly.pdbx_seq_one_letter_code
_entity_poly.pdbx_strand_id
1 'polypeptide(L)'
;LKSRAGVLRMPPPRVQASPESSPRKDDDIPDKEVIPEKKAKVTGQGAKTGIDDDPAMVEAKRRLASSHQTFEQIAKENGVPQNVFLGYIKNELDNESNCLELPLTILILMSFSILAVFLLRQDEVYAVKEAIEFDIKENANFAWAHNFGHKGIFDVNSIADFWSWARLGFLPLVVQPAWYYSEGYSEALEAEVRKANSSYSEDMLPPSQWQFPGYDKPTPIKNDYLRLNRIVGGIRMSQEIAEKASPSECRFPTSIDRARMEAWLGKPCAPSDLATLTPERYDTEVFGRYTRTEWLLPEIDSLDELRRVLLDMEDGCAHSGAGGGQPSPTCRCEWCRSQSPGVPWVDERTQRA
;
A
#
# COMPACT_ATOMS: atom_id res chain seq x y z
N LEU A 1 -0.43 -31.20 -34.25
CA LEU A 1 -0.82 -31.07 -32.83
C LEU A 1 -1.09 -29.60 -32.51
N LYS A 2 -2.32 -29.11 -32.79
CA LYS A 2 -2.79 -27.77 -32.40
C LYS A 2 -3.37 -27.90 -30.99
N SER A 3 -2.55 -27.63 -29.98
CA SER A 3 -2.99 -27.60 -28.58
C SER A 3 -3.72 -26.29 -28.31
N ARG A 4 -5.03 -26.38 -28.08
CA ARG A 4 -5.84 -25.30 -27.50
C ARG A 4 -5.42 -25.15 -26.03
N ALA A 5 -4.54 -24.20 -25.74
CA ALA A 5 -4.35 -23.73 -24.38
C ALA A 5 -5.63 -22.95 -23.99
N GLY A 6 -6.52 -23.61 -23.24
CA GLY A 6 -7.64 -22.95 -22.59
C GLY A 6 -7.10 -22.02 -21.52
N VAL A 7 -7.22 -20.71 -21.74
CA VAL A 7 -6.93 -19.69 -20.74
C VAL A 7 -7.96 -19.85 -19.62
N LEU A 8 -7.51 -20.40 -18.49
CA LEU A 8 -8.26 -20.45 -17.23
C LEU A 8 -8.47 -19.00 -16.76
N ARG A 9 -9.65 -18.43 -17.06
CA ARG A 9 -10.10 -17.18 -16.45
C ARG A 9 -10.36 -17.45 -14.98
N MET A 10 -9.49 -16.93 -14.11
CA MET A 10 -9.81 -16.88 -12.67
C MET A 10 -11.04 -16.00 -12.46
N PRO A 11 -12.03 -16.45 -11.69
CA PRO A 11 -13.13 -15.58 -11.29
C PRO A 11 -12.60 -14.42 -10.44
N PRO A 12 -13.17 -13.21 -10.56
CA PRO A 12 -12.77 -12.09 -9.73
C PRO A 12 -12.94 -12.44 -8.24
N PRO A 13 -12.03 -11.98 -7.36
CA PRO A 13 -12.16 -12.19 -5.93
C PRO A 13 -13.50 -11.63 -5.47
N ARG A 14 -14.27 -12.47 -4.79
CA ARG A 14 -15.54 -12.09 -4.17
C ARG A 14 -15.20 -11.12 -3.04
N VAL A 15 -15.38 -9.82 -3.30
CA VAL A 15 -15.26 -8.77 -2.29
C VAL A 15 -16.30 -9.08 -1.21
N GLN A 16 -15.83 -9.66 -0.10
CA GLN A 16 -16.63 -9.74 1.12
C GLN A 16 -16.78 -8.30 1.60
N ALA A 17 -18.00 -7.78 1.52
CA ALA A 17 -18.35 -6.52 2.16
C ALA A 17 -17.93 -6.61 3.63
N SER A 18 -16.99 -5.75 4.04
CA SER A 18 -16.65 -5.56 5.44
C SER A 18 -17.95 -5.28 6.21
N PRO A 19 -18.24 -6.00 7.30
CA PRO A 19 -19.39 -5.69 8.11
C PRO A 19 -19.23 -4.26 8.63
N GLU A 20 -20.24 -3.43 8.35
CA GLU A 20 -20.41 -2.12 8.95
C GLU A 20 -20.14 -2.24 10.45
N SER A 21 -19.13 -1.51 10.90
CA SER A 21 -18.84 -1.30 12.30
C SER A 21 -20.09 -0.70 12.95
N SER A 22 -20.84 -1.55 13.64
CA SER A 22 -21.91 -1.12 14.54
C SER A 22 -21.38 -0.05 15.50
N PRO A 23 -22.17 1.00 15.79
CA PRO A 23 -21.78 2.01 16.76
C PRO A 23 -21.53 1.34 18.10
N ARG A 24 -20.31 1.48 18.60
CA ARG A 24 -19.89 1.06 19.95
C ARG A 24 -20.88 1.70 20.93
N LYS A 25 -21.73 0.88 21.55
CA LYS A 25 -22.41 1.27 22.78
C LYS A 25 -21.32 1.35 23.84
N ASP A 26 -21.05 2.55 24.30
CA ASP A 26 -20.28 2.81 25.49
C ASP A 26 -21.05 2.19 26.66
N ASP A 27 -20.66 0.98 27.04
CA ASP A 27 -21.15 0.36 28.26
C ASP A 27 -20.56 1.14 29.44
N ASP A 28 -21.45 1.88 30.11
CA ASP A 28 -21.25 2.54 31.38
C ASP A 28 -20.56 1.58 32.36
N ILE A 29 -19.26 1.80 32.57
CA ILE A 29 -18.50 1.18 33.65
C ILE A 29 -19.09 1.75 34.96
N PRO A 30 -19.69 0.92 35.84
CA PRO A 30 -20.09 1.42 37.15
C PRO A 30 -18.83 1.83 37.90
N ASP A 31 -18.74 3.12 38.19
CA ASP A 31 -17.75 3.73 39.05
C ASP A 31 -17.60 2.87 40.31
N LYS A 32 -16.45 2.17 40.41
CA LYS A 32 -16.07 1.51 41.65
C LYS A 32 -15.94 2.62 42.69
N GLU A 33 -16.85 2.60 43.67
CA GLU A 33 -16.77 3.37 44.89
C GLU A 33 -15.36 3.26 45.47
N VAL A 34 -14.57 4.31 45.24
CA VAL A 34 -13.34 4.57 45.96
C VAL A 34 -13.77 4.83 47.39
N ILE A 35 -13.65 3.84 48.26
CA ILE A 35 -13.73 4.03 49.70
C ILE A 35 -12.65 5.07 50.05
N PRO A 36 -13.03 6.29 50.48
CA PRO A 36 -12.05 7.29 50.82
C PRO A 36 -11.37 6.83 52.10
N GLU A 37 -10.11 6.39 51.97
CA GLU A 37 -9.21 6.19 53.08
C GLU A 37 -8.98 7.57 53.71
N LYS A 38 -9.87 7.94 54.64
CA LYS A 38 -9.75 9.14 55.48
C LYS A 38 -8.52 8.95 56.37
N LYS A 39 -7.34 9.26 55.84
CA LYS A 39 -6.16 9.55 56.63
C LYS A 39 -6.41 10.86 57.36
N ALA A 40 -7.07 10.75 58.51
CA ALA A 40 -7.11 11.80 59.50
C ALA A 40 -5.67 12.06 59.96
N LYS A 41 -5.03 13.06 59.32
CA LYS A 41 -3.78 13.63 59.76
C LYS A 41 -4.08 14.40 61.04
N VAL A 42 -4.03 13.71 62.17
CA VAL A 42 -4.08 14.31 63.50
C VAL A 42 -2.73 15.01 63.71
N THR A 43 -2.62 16.24 63.21
CA THR A 43 -1.64 17.23 63.66
C THR A 43 -2.08 17.72 65.04
N GLY A 44 -1.88 16.88 66.05
CA GLY A 44 -1.99 17.25 67.44
C GLY A 44 -0.64 17.73 67.94
N GLN A 45 -0.41 19.05 67.91
CA GLN A 45 0.52 19.70 68.84
C GLN A 45 -0.09 19.61 70.24
N GLY A 46 0.08 18.46 70.89
CA GLY A 46 -0.35 18.19 72.25
C GLY A 46 0.79 18.44 73.22
N ALA A 47 0.54 19.31 74.20
CA ALA A 47 1.47 19.68 75.25
C ALA A 47 2.10 18.47 75.95
N LYS A 48 3.42 18.51 76.14
CA LYS A 48 4.17 17.66 77.06
C LYS A 48 3.77 18.00 78.50
N THR A 49 2.63 17.50 78.96
CA THR A 49 2.34 17.41 80.40
C THR A 49 2.96 16.11 80.90
N GLY A 50 3.87 16.21 81.87
CA GLY A 50 4.54 15.07 82.50
C GLY A 50 3.54 14.16 83.20
N ILE A 51 3.04 13.17 82.45
CA ILE A 51 2.22 12.05 82.91
C ILE A 51 2.88 10.77 82.38
N ASP A 52 4.19 10.61 82.59
CA ASP A 52 4.90 9.36 82.27
C ASP A 52 5.38 8.63 83.54
N ASP A 53 5.15 9.19 84.72
CA ASP A 53 5.64 8.64 86.00
C ASP A 53 4.51 8.15 86.93
N ASP A 54 3.32 7.82 86.40
CA ASP A 54 2.34 7.09 87.20
C ASP A 54 2.77 5.61 87.26
N PRO A 55 3.18 5.09 88.43
CA PRO A 55 3.66 3.72 88.57
C PRO A 55 2.62 2.68 88.10
N ALA A 56 1.32 3.00 88.17
CA ALA A 56 0.26 2.14 87.66
C ALA A 56 0.28 2.01 86.13
N MET A 57 0.61 3.10 85.41
CA MET A 57 0.66 3.08 83.96
C MET A 57 1.95 2.44 83.43
N VAL A 58 3.07 2.58 84.17
CA VAL A 58 4.32 1.86 83.87
C VAL A 58 4.15 0.35 84.08
N GLU A 59 3.46 -0.06 85.14
CA GLU A 59 3.09 -1.46 85.40
C GLU A 59 2.15 -2.00 84.30
N ALA A 60 1.16 -1.22 83.87
CA ALA A 60 0.24 -1.60 82.78
C ALA A 60 0.96 -1.72 81.43
N LYS A 61 1.87 -0.80 81.08
CA LYS A 61 2.72 -0.90 79.89
C LYS A 61 3.64 -2.12 79.96
N ARG A 62 4.21 -2.44 81.13
CA ARG A 62 5.01 -3.67 81.31
C ARG A 62 4.17 -4.93 81.14
N ARG A 63 2.93 -4.96 81.63
CA ARG A 63 2.02 -6.11 81.46
C ARG A 63 1.55 -6.27 80.01
N LEU A 64 1.29 -5.16 79.32
CA LEU A 64 0.98 -5.18 77.88
C LEU A 64 2.21 -5.59 77.04
N ALA A 65 3.40 -5.12 77.38
CA ALA A 65 4.64 -5.51 76.73
C ALA A 65 5.02 -6.98 77.00
N SER A 66 4.75 -7.50 78.20
CA SER A 66 4.96 -8.92 78.53
C SER A 66 3.85 -9.83 77.99
N SER A 67 2.70 -9.27 77.64
CA SER A 67 1.55 -9.99 77.06
C SER A 67 1.54 -9.95 75.52
N HIS A 68 2.59 -9.44 74.89
CA HIS A 68 2.81 -9.64 73.46
C HIS A 68 3.19 -11.11 73.22
N GLN A 69 2.22 -12.01 73.40
CA GLN A 69 2.27 -13.32 72.78
C GLN A 69 2.40 -13.06 71.30
N THR A 70 3.52 -13.50 70.73
CA THR A 70 3.72 -13.45 69.29
C THR A 70 2.59 -14.24 68.63
N PHE A 71 2.09 -13.74 67.50
CA PHE A 71 1.03 -14.43 66.75
C PHE A 71 1.37 -15.89 66.45
N GLU A 72 2.67 -16.22 66.37
CA GLU A 72 3.17 -17.61 66.31
C GLU A 72 2.80 -18.46 67.53
N GLN A 73 2.92 -17.93 68.75
CA GLN A 73 2.57 -18.68 69.96
C GLN A 73 1.06 -18.94 70.01
N ILE A 74 0.25 -17.94 69.67
CA ILE A 74 -1.21 -18.07 69.59
C ILE A 74 -1.62 -19.09 68.51
N ALA A 75 -0.96 -19.06 67.34
CA ALA A 75 -1.20 -20.01 66.27
C ALA A 75 -0.77 -21.45 66.64
N LYS A 76 0.30 -21.59 67.42
CA LYS A 76 0.83 -22.89 67.86
C LYS A 76 -0.02 -23.52 68.96
N GLU A 77 -0.60 -22.71 69.86
CA GLU A 77 -1.48 -23.18 70.93
C GLU A 77 -2.92 -23.40 70.46
N ASN A 78 -3.49 -22.50 69.65
CA ASN A 78 -4.91 -22.52 69.30
C ASN A 78 -5.21 -23.06 67.89
N GLY A 79 -4.18 -23.31 67.08
CA GLY A 79 -4.34 -23.61 65.66
C GLY A 79 -4.82 -22.39 64.86
N VAL A 80 -4.71 -22.47 63.53
CA VAL A 80 -5.21 -21.43 62.62
C VAL A 80 -6.46 -21.98 61.92
N PRO A 81 -7.57 -21.21 61.89
CA PRO A 81 -8.77 -21.65 61.19
C PRO A 81 -8.47 -21.80 59.69
N GLN A 82 -8.92 -22.92 59.12
CA GLN A 82 -8.57 -23.35 57.76
C GLN A 82 -8.89 -22.29 56.69
N ASN A 83 -9.98 -21.54 56.86
CA ASN A 83 -10.40 -20.50 55.93
C ASN A 83 -9.40 -19.34 55.84
N VAL A 84 -8.81 -18.91 56.96
CA VAL A 84 -7.79 -17.84 56.99
C VAL A 84 -6.51 -18.32 56.32
N PHE A 85 -6.11 -19.57 56.60
CA PHE A 85 -4.93 -20.16 55.97
C PHE A 85 -5.09 -20.31 54.44
N LEU A 86 -6.24 -20.81 53.98
CA LEU A 86 -6.53 -20.92 52.55
C LEU A 86 -6.63 -19.55 51.87
N GLY A 87 -7.19 -18.54 52.54
CA GLY A 87 -7.24 -17.17 52.04
C GLY A 87 -5.85 -16.56 51.87
N TYR A 88 -4.95 -16.80 52.84
CA TYR A 88 -3.55 -16.38 52.74
C TYR A 88 -2.83 -17.06 51.57
N ILE A 89 -2.95 -18.40 51.44
CA ILE A 89 -2.34 -19.14 50.31
C ILE A 89 -2.85 -18.62 48.98
N LYS A 90 -4.16 -18.37 48.85
CA LYS A 90 -4.73 -17.82 47.61
C LYS A 90 -4.12 -16.46 47.28
N ASN A 91 -3.99 -15.57 48.27
CA ASN A 91 -3.43 -14.24 48.06
C ASN A 91 -1.94 -14.28 47.68
N GLU A 92 -1.16 -15.19 48.29
CA GLU A 92 0.25 -15.41 47.87
C GLU A 92 0.33 -15.97 46.45
N LEU A 93 -0.53 -16.94 46.10
CA LEU A 93 -0.59 -17.51 44.75
C LEU A 93 -0.97 -16.45 43.70
N ASP A 94 -1.96 -15.60 44.01
CA ASP A 94 -2.38 -14.50 43.14
C ASP A 94 -1.26 -13.45 43.00
N ASN A 95 -0.52 -13.15 44.07
CA ASN A 95 0.66 -12.26 44.01
C ASN A 95 1.79 -12.85 43.17
N GLU A 96 2.09 -14.14 43.31
CA GLU A 96 3.08 -14.83 42.48
C GLU A 96 2.67 -14.84 41.00
N SER A 97 1.39 -15.12 40.71
CA SER A 97 0.84 -15.08 39.35
C SER A 97 0.96 -13.69 38.73
N ASN A 98 0.57 -12.65 39.47
CA ASN A 98 0.65 -11.27 39.00
C ASN A 98 2.10 -10.83 38.74
N CYS A 99 3.06 -11.28 39.56
CA CYS A 99 4.48 -11.00 39.36
C CYS A 99 5.07 -11.69 38.12
N LEU A 100 4.50 -12.82 37.66
CA LEU A 100 4.96 -13.56 36.48
C LEU A 100 4.24 -13.14 35.19
N GLU A 101 3.00 -12.65 35.28
CA GLU A 101 2.22 -12.24 34.12
C GLU A 101 2.84 -11.02 33.42
N LEU A 102 3.26 -10.01 34.17
CA LEU A 102 3.86 -8.79 33.63
C LEU A 102 5.16 -9.04 32.84
N PRO A 103 6.19 -9.73 33.36
CA PRO A 103 7.40 -10.01 32.58
C PRO A 103 7.11 -10.92 31.37
N LEU A 104 6.15 -11.84 31.47
CA LEU A 104 5.74 -12.67 30.34
C LEU A 104 5.11 -11.83 29.22
N THR A 105 4.21 -10.90 29.55
CA THR A 105 3.59 -10.02 28.55
C THR A 105 4.63 -9.08 27.91
N ILE A 106 5.57 -8.54 28.69
CA ILE A 106 6.69 -7.75 28.16
C ILE A 106 7.57 -8.59 27.22
N LEU A 107 7.87 -9.84 27.57
CA LEU A 107 8.63 -10.75 26.72
C LEU A 107 7.89 -11.01 25.40
N ILE A 108 6.58 -11.28 25.46
CA ILE A 108 5.75 -11.46 24.27
C ILE A 108 5.78 -10.20 23.39
N LEU A 109 5.59 -9.01 23.96
CA LEU A 109 5.63 -7.74 23.23
C LEU A 109 6.99 -7.48 22.58
N MET A 110 8.09 -7.75 23.28
CA MET A 110 9.44 -7.61 22.72
C MET A 110 9.67 -8.64 21.60
N SER A 111 9.25 -9.89 21.79
CA SER A 111 9.39 -10.95 20.79
C SER A 111 8.58 -10.63 19.52
N PHE A 112 7.35 -10.15 19.69
CA PHE A 112 6.50 -9.70 18.59
C PHE A 112 7.11 -8.50 17.86
N SER A 113 7.63 -7.51 18.60
CA SER A 113 8.26 -6.33 18.00
C SER A 113 9.50 -6.71 17.18
N ILE A 114 10.35 -7.58 17.72
CA ILE A 114 11.53 -8.11 17.02
C ILE A 114 11.09 -8.87 15.76
N LEU A 115 10.14 -9.79 15.89
CA LEU A 115 9.60 -10.56 14.77
C LEU A 115 9.01 -9.62 13.70
N ALA A 116 8.27 -8.60 14.09
CA ALA A 116 7.67 -7.63 13.17
C ALA A 116 8.74 -6.85 12.40
N VAL A 117 9.78 -6.35 13.07
CA VAL A 117 10.89 -5.63 12.42
C VAL A 117 11.63 -6.53 11.43
N PHE A 118 11.97 -7.76 11.82
CA PHE A 118 12.69 -8.70 10.96
C PHE A 118 11.86 -9.24 9.79
N LEU A 119 10.56 -9.48 10.00
CA LEU A 119 9.69 -10.02 8.94
C LEU A 119 9.25 -8.93 7.94
N LEU A 120 9.04 -7.70 8.39
CA LEU A 120 8.50 -6.66 7.51
C LEU A 120 9.56 -6.01 6.62
N ARG A 121 10.85 -5.95 7.04
CA ARG A 121 11.95 -5.29 6.29
C ARG A 121 11.49 -3.98 5.62
N GLN A 122 10.85 -3.12 6.42
CA GLN A 122 10.15 -1.92 5.92
C GLN A 122 11.10 -0.94 5.23
N ASP A 123 12.35 -0.90 5.66
CA ASP A 123 13.42 -0.09 5.09
C ASP A 123 13.70 -0.46 3.63
N GLU A 124 13.77 -1.74 3.30
CA GLU A 124 13.99 -2.20 1.93
C GLU A 124 12.76 -1.95 1.05
N VAL A 125 11.57 -2.23 1.57
CA VAL A 125 10.31 -1.95 0.85
C VAL A 125 10.18 -0.46 0.56
N TYR A 126 10.52 0.40 1.53
CA TYR A 126 10.50 1.84 1.36
C TYR A 126 11.53 2.31 0.32
N ALA A 127 12.77 1.83 0.40
CA ALA A 127 13.82 2.18 -0.55
C ALA A 127 13.46 1.77 -1.99
N VAL A 128 12.92 0.56 -2.19
CA VAL A 128 12.47 0.09 -3.50
C VAL A 128 11.30 0.94 -4.01
N LYS A 129 10.34 1.26 -3.14
CA LYS A 129 9.19 2.10 -3.50
C LYS A 129 9.64 3.49 -3.95
N GLU A 130 10.51 4.14 -3.18
CA GLU A 130 11.03 5.47 -3.49
C GLU A 130 11.84 5.45 -4.79
N ALA A 131 12.65 4.42 -5.03
CA ALA A 131 13.42 4.27 -6.27
C ALA A 131 12.50 4.14 -7.50
N ILE A 132 11.44 3.33 -7.41
CA ILE A 132 10.45 3.18 -8.50
C ILE A 132 9.69 4.49 -8.73
N GLU A 133 9.26 5.14 -7.65
CA GLU A 133 8.52 6.40 -7.71
C GLU A 133 9.36 7.51 -8.36
N PHE A 134 10.62 7.64 -7.94
CA PHE A 134 11.57 8.58 -8.49
C PHE A 134 11.86 8.29 -9.97
N ASP A 135 12.11 7.04 -10.34
CA ASP A 135 12.41 6.65 -11.71
C ASP A 135 11.24 6.96 -12.67
N ILE A 136 10.00 6.63 -12.28
CA ILE A 136 8.83 6.95 -13.11
C ILE A 136 8.60 8.47 -13.19
N LYS A 137 8.80 9.21 -12.09
CA LYS A 137 8.57 10.66 -12.07
C LYS A 137 9.58 11.44 -12.91
N GLU A 138 10.85 11.09 -12.80
CA GLU A 138 11.95 11.85 -13.40
C GLU A 138 12.38 11.32 -14.77
N ASN A 139 12.30 9.99 -15.01
CA ASN A 139 12.83 9.37 -16.23
C ASN A 139 11.77 9.00 -17.27
N ALA A 140 10.48 8.89 -16.91
CA ALA A 140 9.39 8.59 -17.85
C ALA A 140 8.99 9.83 -18.68
N ASN A 141 9.95 10.35 -19.45
CA ASN A 141 9.77 11.57 -20.25
C ASN A 141 9.12 11.27 -21.60
N PHE A 142 8.32 12.20 -22.13
CA PHE A 142 7.63 12.02 -23.41
C PHE A 142 7.86 13.12 -24.43
N ALA A 143 8.53 14.19 -24.03
CA ALA A 143 9.03 15.23 -24.92
C ALA A 143 10.53 15.44 -24.67
N TRP A 144 11.29 15.47 -25.76
CA TRP A 144 12.73 15.61 -25.74
C TRP A 144 13.17 16.87 -26.47
N ALA A 145 14.12 17.59 -25.88
CA ALA A 145 14.89 18.63 -26.54
C ALA A 145 16.34 18.10 -26.60
N HIS A 146 16.75 17.66 -27.80
CA HIS A 146 17.98 16.87 -27.96
C HIS A 146 17.96 15.59 -27.11
N ASN A 147 18.94 15.40 -26.24
CA ASN A 147 19.07 14.24 -25.36
C ASN A 147 18.43 14.45 -23.98
N PHE A 148 17.74 15.58 -23.76
CA PHE A 148 17.14 15.92 -22.47
C PHE A 148 15.62 15.81 -22.54
N GLY A 149 15.06 14.91 -21.74
CA GLY A 149 13.63 14.87 -21.45
C GLY A 149 13.26 16.04 -20.55
N HIS A 150 12.21 16.78 -20.90
CA HIS A 150 11.77 17.96 -20.13
C HIS A 150 10.28 17.97 -19.83
N LYS A 151 9.55 16.91 -20.20
CA LYS A 151 8.15 16.71 -19.84
C LYS A 151 7.96 15.32 -19.27
N GLY A 152 7.63 15.25 -17.99
CA GLY A 152 7.35 14.02 -17.26
C GLY A 152 5.86 13.83 -16.97
N ILE A 153 5.54 12.97 -16.00
CA ILE A 153 4.15 12.71 -15.58
C ILE A 153 3.45 13.97 -15.05
N PHE A 154 4.18 14.88 -14.42
CA PHE A 154 3.64 16.12 -13.87
C PHE A 154 3.28 17.16 -14.95
N ASP A 155 3.79 17.00 -16.17
CA ASP A 155 3.51 17.88 -17.32
C ASP A 155 2.36 17.39 -18.20
N VAL A 156 1.69 16.30 -17.79
CA VAL A 156 0.52 15.74 -18.48
C VAL A 156 -0.69 16.63 -18.20
N ASN A 157 -1.00 17.51 -19.15
CA ASN A 157 -2.10 18.48 -19.02
C ASN A 157 -3.29 18.18 -19.97
N SER A 158 -3.15 17.17 -20.83
CA SER A 158 -4.18 16.76 -21.78
C SER A 158 -4.20 15.26 -21.98
N ILE A 159 -5.29 14.74 -22.55
CA ILE A 159 -5.42 13.31 -22.87
C ILE A 159 -4.37 12.88 -23.90
N ALA A 160 -4.07 13.73 -24.87
CA ALA A 160 -3.01 13.46 -25.85
C ALA A 160 -1.62 13.39 -25.19
N ASP A 161 -1.36 14.25 -24.20
CA ASP A 161 -0.12 14.18 -23.41
C ASP A 161 -0.07 12.88 -22.60
N PHE A 162 -1.19 12.42 -22.04
CA PHE A 162 -1.25 11.15 -21.30
C PHE A 162 -0.88 9.95 -22.19
N TRP A 163 -1.48 9.83 -23.38
CA TRP A 163 -1.16 8.74 -24.31
C TRP A 163 0.26 8.84 -24.86
N SER A 164 0.76 10.06 -25.08
CA SER A 164 2.15 10.30 -25.43
C SER A 164 3.10 9.88 -24.30
N TRP A 165 2.78 10.23 -23.06
CA TRP A 165 3.51 9.80 -21.87
C TRP A 165 3.51 8.29 -21.70
N ALA A 166 2.35 7.65 -21.78
CA ALA A 166 2.21 6.21 -21.66
C ALA A 166 3.06 5.47 -22.71
N ARG A 167 3.02 5.91 -23.98
CA ARG A 167 3.65 5.23 -25.11
C ARG A 167 5.15 5.53 -25.26
N LEU A 168 5.55 6.77 -25.04
CA LEU A 168 6.92 7.25 -25.31
C LEU A 168 7.79 7.27 -24.05
N GLY A 169 7.22 7.58 -22.89
CA GLY A 169 7.94 7.68 -21.62
C GLY A 169 7.82 6.44 -20.75
N PHE A 170 6.61 6.15 -20.27
CA PHE A 170 6.35 5.10 -19.29
C PHE A 170 6.64 3.70 -19.83
N LEU A 171 6.03 3.31 -20.95
CA LEU A 171 6.14 1.95 -21.47
C LEU A 171 7.59 1.57 -21.81
N PRO A 172 8.41 2.41 -22.49
CA PRO A 172 9.81 2.08 -22.78
C PRO A 172 10.71 2.08 -21.53
N LEU A 173 10.37 2.87 -20.50
CA LEU A 173 11.11 2.86 -19.23
C LEU A 173 10.87 1.57 -18.45
N VAL A 174 9.61 1.12 -18.38
CA VAL A 174 9.19 -0.04 -17.59
C VAL A 174 9.46 -1.35 -18.34
N VAL A 175 9.16 -1.39 -19.64
CA VAL A 175 9.42 -2.54 -20.50
C VAL A 175 10.71 -2.29 -21.25
N GLN A 176 11.83 -2.67 -20.64
CA GLN A 176 13.14 -2.60 -21.27
C GLN A 176 13.41 -3.92 -22.00
N PRO A 177 13.27 -3.97 -23.34
CA PRO A 177 13.52 -5.21 -24.09
C PRO A 177 15.00 -5.60 -24.11
N ALA A 178 15.89 -4.63 -23.87
CA ALA A 178 17.33 -4.79 -23.85
C ALA A 178 17.97 -3.81 -22.85
N TRP A 179 19.10 -4.21 -22.27
CA TRP A 179 19.95 -3.31 -21.49
C TRP A 179 20.80 -2.47 -22.43
N TYR A 180 20.85 -1.17 -22.16
CA TYR A 180 21.81 -0.26 -22.77
C TYR A 180 22.69 0.32 -21.67
N TYR A 181 24.01 0.37 -21.90
CA TYR A 181 24.92 1.06 -21.00
C TYR A 181 24.78 2.57 -21.21
N SER A 182 24.60 3.31 -20.12
CA SER A 182 24.54 4.79 -20.14
C SER A 182 25.88 5.43 -20.52
N GLU A 183 26.97 4.68 -20.35
CA GLU A 183 28.28 5.03 -20.85
C GLU A 183 28.37 4.46 -22.26
N GLY A 184 27.88 5.22 -23.25
CA GLY A 184 28.27 4.96 -24.63
C GLY A 184 29.80 4.94 -24.65
N TYR A 185 30.40 3.82 -25.04
CA TYR A 185 31.84 3.79 -25.29
C TYR A 185 32.14 4.97 -26.22
N SER A 186 33.12 5.81 -25.84
CA SER A 186 33.46 6.94 -26.70
C SER A 186 33.73 6.43 -28.11
N GLU A 187 33.38 7.19 -29.15
CA GLU A 187 33.59 6.80 -30.55
C GLU A 187 35.06 6.38 -30.80
N ALA A 188 35.99 6.94 -30.01
CA ALA A 188 37.40 6.56 -29.97
C ALA A 188 37.66 5.15 -29.39
N LEU A 189 36.90 4.75 -28.35
CA LEU A 189 36.96 3.40 -27.79
C LEU A 189 36.15 2.39 -28.60
N GLU A 190 35.10 2.79 -29.32
CA GLU A 190 34.28 1.87 -30.12
C GLU A 190 35.12 1.16 -31.19
N ALA A 191 36.05 1.88 -31.83
CA ALA A 191 36.98 1.33 -32.80
C ALA A 191 38.05 0.41 -32.16
N GLU A 192 38.49 0.68 -30.93
CA GLU A 192 39.47 -0.15 -30.20
C GLU A 192 38.84 -1.35 -29.51
N VAL A 193 37.64 -1.24 -28.93
CA VAL A 193 36.88 -2.33 -28.32
C VAL A 193 36.39 -3.31 -29.39
N ARG A 194 36.00 -2.82 -30.58
CA ARG A 194 35.73 -3.68 -31.74
C ARG A 194 36.98 -4.31 -32.38
N LYS A 195 38.16 -3.67 -32.28
CA LYS A 195 39.42 -4.19 -32.87
C LYS A 195 40.20 -5.10 -31.93
N ALA A 196 40.19 -4.83 -30.63
CA ALA A 196 40.75 -5.71 -29.65
C ALA A 196 39.83 -6.94 -29.59
N ASN A 197 40.42 -8.13 -29.59
CA ASN A 197 39.76 -9.37 -29.13
C ASN A 197 39.39 -9.26 -27.63
N SER A 198 38.82 -8.14 -27.19
CA SER A 198 38.03 -8.08 -25.98
C SER A 198 36.90 -9.08 -26.19
N SER A 199 36.68 -9.95 -25.21
CA SER A 199 35.78 -11.11 -25.31
C SER A 199 34.29 -10.76 -25.46
N TYR A 200 33.98 -9.51 -25.80
CA TYR A 200 32.63 -8.97 -25.92
C TYR A 200 32.45 -8.41 -27.34
N SER A 201 32.44 -9.29 -28.33
CA SER A 201 31.87 -8.95 -29.64
C SER A 201 30.35 -8.83 -29.47
N GLU A 202 29.78 -7.67 -29.79
CA GLU A 202 28.32 -7.43 -29.85
C GLU A 202 27.59 -8.48 -30.70
N ASP A 203 28.29 -9.09 -31.67
CA ASP A 203 27.76 -10.10 -32.57
C ASP A 203 27.85 -11.54 -32.00
N MET A 204 28.69 -11.78 -30.98
CA MET A 204 28.94 -13.12 -30.43
C MET A 204 28.21 -13.43 -29.13
N LEU A 205 27.67 -12.43 -28.43
CA LEU A 205 26.83 -12.67 -27.26
C LEU A 205 25.40 -12.26 -27.61
N PRO A 206 24.51 -13.21 -27.96
CA PRO A 206 23.10 -12.87 -28.10
C PRO A 206 22.67 -12.15 -26.81
N PRO A 207 21.86 -11.08 -26.88
CA PRO A 207 21.51 -10.26 -25.72
C PRO A 207 21.13 -11.10 -24.49
N SER A 208 20.50 -12.26 -24.70
CA SER A 208 20.16 -13.27 -23.69
C SER A 208 21.32 -13.95 -22.93
N GLN A 209 22.59 -13.59 -23.15
CA GLN A 209 23.75 -14.30 -22.58
C GLN A 209 24.77 -13.39 -21.87
N TRP A 210 24.48 -12.11 -21.64
CA TRP A 210 25.43 -11.27 -20.90
C TRP A 210 25.46 -11.71 -19.44
N GLN A 211 26.57 -12.29 -18.99
CA GLN A 211 26.83 -12.54 -17.58
C GLN A 211 27.61 -11.35 -17.03
N PHE A 212 27.02 -10.60 -16.10
CA PHE A 212 27.79 -9.64 -15.32
C PHE A 212 28.81 -10.39 -14.45
N PRO A 213 30.04 -9.88 -14.27
CA PRO A 213 31.01 -10.48 -13.35
C PRO A 213 30.40 -10.67 -11.96
N GLY A 214 30.32 -11.93 -11.49
CA GLY A 214 29.70 -12.28 -10.21
C GLY A 214 28.22 -12.66 -10.26
N TYR A 215 27.60 -12.74 -11.43
CA TYR A 215 26.22 -13.22 -11.60
C TYR A 215 26.18 -14.59 -12.26
N ASP A 216 25.49 -15.55 -11.62
CA ASP A 216 25.30 -16.90 -12.14
C ASP A 216 24.27 -16.97 -13.30
N LYS A 217 23.50 -15.89 -13.52
CA LYS A 217 22.42 -15.82 -14.51
C LYS A 217 22.70 -14.75 -15.56
N PRO A 218 22.35 -15.02 -16.83
CA PRO A 218 22.47 -14.03 -17.88
C PRO A 218 21.42 -12.93 -17.71
N THR A 219 21.87 -11.70 -17.82
CA THR A 219 21.08 -10.47 -18.01
C THR A 219 21.08 -10.11 -19.50
N PRO A 220 20.02 -9.49 -20.07
CA PRO A 220 18.71 -9.21 -19.51
C PRO A 220 17.85 -10.47 -19.38
N ILE A 221 17.12 -10.58 -18.27
CA ILE A 221 15.91 -11.37 -18.25
C ILE A 221 14.77 -10.44 -18.70
N LYS A 222 13.91 -10.91 -19.61
CA LYS A 222 12.71 -10.15 -19.99
C LYS A 222 11.92 -9.80 -18.74
N ASN A 223 11.38 -8.58 -18.70
CA ASN A 223 10.59 -8.02 -17.59
C ASN A 223 11.40 -7.62 -16.35
N ASP A 224 12.72 -7.59 -16.41
CA ASP A 224 13.52 -6.95 -15.36
C ASP A 224 13.33 -5.43 -15.40
N TYR A 225 13.14 -4.83 -14.22
CA TYR A 225 12.99 -3.40 -13.99
C TYR A 225 13.91 -2.97 -12.85
N LEU A 226 14.69 -1.89 -13.05
CA LEU A 226 15.69 -1.41 -12.08
C LEU A 226 16.67 -2.48 -11.55
N ARG A 227 17.03 -3.48 -12.39
CA ARG A 227 17.94 -4.61 -12.12
C ARG A 227 17.47 -5.64 -11.08
N LEU A 228 16.69 -5.23 -10.09
CA LEU A 228 16.32 -6.07 -8.94
C LEU A 228 14.83 -6.41 -8.90
N ASN A 229 13.99 -5.69 -9.66
CA ASN A 229 12.56 -5.93 -9.72
C ASN A 229 12.22 -6.70 -10.99
N ARG A 230 11.22 -7.57 -10.92
CA ARG A 230 10.67 -8.25 -12.09
C ARG A 230 9.19 -7.95 -12.20
N ILE A 231 8.74 -7.55 -13.39
CA ILE A 231 7.32 -7.40 -13.69
C ILE A 231 6.72 -8.80 -13.81
N VAL A 232 5.78 -9.12 -12.93
CA VAL A 232 5.06 -10.40 -12.92
C VAL A 232 3.72 -10.23 -13.64
N GLY A 233 3.48 -11.04 -14.68
CA GLY A 233 2.27 -10.98 -15.50
C GLY A 233 2.35 -9.87 -16.56
N GLY A 234 1.91 -8.66 -16.21
CA GLY A 234 1.89 -7.55 -17.14
C GLY A 234 1.28 -6.28 -16.56
N ILE A 235 1.10 -5.28 -17.41
CA ILE A 235 0.55 -3.98 -17.04
C ILE A 235 -0.93 -3.98 -17.40
N ARG A 236 -1.80 -3.76 -16.40
CA ARG A 236 -3.24 -3.62 -16.62
C ARG A 236 -3.59 -2.14 -16.76
N MET A 237 -4.13 -1.76 -17.90
CA MET A 237 -4.77 -0.46 -18.09
C MET A 237 -6.26 -0.64 -17.81
N SER A 238 -6.83 0.23 -16.97
CA SER A 238 -8.26 0.23 -16.66
C SER A 238 -8.79 1.64 -16.64
N GLN A 239 -9.98 1.84 -17.20
CA GLN A 239 -10.66 3.13 -17.22
C GLN A 239 -12.07 2.98 -16.63
N GLU A 240 -12.34 3.81 -15.63
CA GLU A 240 -13.70 4.09 -15.17
C GLU A 240 -14.27 5.25 -16.00
N ILE A 241 -15.51 5.10 -16.42
CA ILE A 241 -16.22 6.10 -17.20
C ILE A 241 -17.47 6.43 -16.40
N ALA A 242 -17.72 7.71 -16.20
CA ALA A 242 -18.99 8.13 -15.64
C ALA A 242 -20.12 7.57 -16.50
N GLU A 243 -21.06 6.88 -15.84
CA GLU A 243 -22.28 6.48 -16.50
C GLU A 243 -22.93 7.71 -17.11
N LYS A 244 -23.54 7.54 -18.30
CA LYS A 244 -24.21 8.63 -18.98
C LYS A 244 -25.30 9.16 -18.05
N ALA A 245 -25.08 10.33 -17.46
CA ALA A 245 -26.11 10.96 -16.68
C ALA A 245 -27.31 11.20 -17.59
N SER A 246 -28.49 10.83 -17.11
CA SER A 246 -29.70 11.31 -17.74
C SER A 246 -29.64 12.84 -17.76
N PRO A 247 -30.10 13.54 -18.81
CA PRO A 247 -30.04 15.01 -18.82
C PRO A 247 -30.77 15.65 -17.62
N SER A 248 -31.62 14.88 -16.92
CA SER A 248 -32.27 15.25 -15.66
C SER A 248 -31.37 15.27 -14.43
N GLU A 249 -30.28 14.51 -14.40
CA GLU A 249 -29.32 14.48 -13.29
C GLU A 249 -28.40 15.70 -13.30
N CYS A 250 -28.24 16.33 -14.48
CA CYS A 250 -27.38 17.48 -14.65
C CYS A 250 -28.10 18.77 -14.26
N ARG A 251 -27.49 19.54 -13.37
CA ARG A 251 -28.02 20.83 -12.94
C ARG A 251 -27.61 21.92 -13.92
N PHE A 252 -28.58 22.45 -14.65
CA PHE A 252 -28.40 23.65 -15.47
C PHE A 252 -28.96 24.89 -14.76
N PRO A 253 -28.41 26.09 -15.03
CA PRO A 253 -29.00 27.32 -14.54
C PRO A 253 -30.46 27.45 -15.01
N THR A 254 -31.37 27.79 -14.09
CA THR A 254 -32.80 27.94 -14.41
C THR A 254 -33.10 29.10 -15.37
N SER A 255 -32.13 29.99 -15.60
CA SER A 255 -32.24 31.13 -16.51
C SER A 255 -32.14 30.75 -18.00
N ILE A 256 -31.64 29.55 -18.31
CA ILE A 256 -31.43 29.10 -19.69
C ILE A 256 -32.36 27.92 -19.97
N ASP A 257 -33.08 28.01 -21.10
CA ASP A 257 -33.89 26.90 -21.58
C ASP A 257 -33.02 25.65 -21.80
N ARG A 258 -33.42 24.54 -21.18
CA ARG A 258 -32.66 23.29 -21.18
C ARG A 258 -32.44 22.75 -22.59
N ALA A 259 -33.43 22.85 -23.48
CA ALA A 259 -33.28 22.38 -24.85
C ALA A 259 -32.21 23.20 -25.63
N ARG A 260 -32.17 24.52 -25.42
CA ARG A 260 -31.11 25.37 -25.97
C ARG A 260 -29.75 25.06 -25.36
N MET A 261 -29.71 24.77 -24.07
CA MET A 261 -28.47 24.43 -23.38
C MET A 261 -27.93 23.07 -23.86
N GLU A 262 -28.79 22.05 -24.00
CA GLU A 262 -28.44 20.74 -24.55
C GLU A 262 -27.96 20.86 -26.00
N ALA A 263 -28.64 21.67 -26.83
CA ALA A 263 -28.21 21.95 -28.20
C ALA A 263 -26.89 22.74 -28.27
N TRP A 264 -26.68 23.69 -27.36
CA TRP A 264 -25.45 24.51 -27.31
C TRP A 264 -24.26 23.71 -26.79
N LEU A 265 -24.45 22.92 -25.73
CA LEU A 265 -23.42 21.99 -25.23
C LEU A 265 -23.08 20.95 -26.29
N GLY A 266 -24.10 20.46 -27.02
CA GLY A 266 -23.96 19.43 -28.05
C GLY A 266 -23.42 18.10 -27.51
N LYS A 267 -23.46 17.89 -26.18
CA LYS A 267 -22.78 16.81 -25.47
C LYS A 267 -23.66 16.19 -24.40
N PRO A 268 -23.45 14.90 -24.08
CA PRO A 268 -23.96 14.35 -22.83
C PRO A 268 -23.26 15.04 -21.65
N CYS A 269 -24.03 15.45 -20.66
CA CYS A 269 -23.48 15.91 -19.40
C CYS A 269 -23.00 14.71 -18.57
N ALA A 270 -21.95 14.91 -17.76
CA ALA A 270 -21.43 13.92 -16.84
C ALA A 270 -21.63 14.43 -15.41
N PRO A 271 -22.03 13.57 -14.45
CA PRO A 271 -22.17 13.97 -13.07
C PRO A 271 -20.78 14.28 -12.48
N SER A 272 -20.66 15.39 -11.75
CA SER A 272 -19.40 15.78 -11.10
C SER A 272 -19.01 14.87 -9.93
N ASP A 273 -19.95 14.09 -9.41
CA ASP A 273 -19.79 13.31 -8.17
C ASP A 273 -18.67 12.25 -8.24
N LEU A 274 -18.21 11.87 -9.44
CA LEU A 274 -17.09 10.95 -9.62
C LEU A 274 -15.71 11.61 -9.50
N ALA A 275 -15.60 12.94 -9.57
CA ALA A 275 -14.31 13.62 -9.66
C ALA A 275 -14.30 15.07 -9.13
N THR A 276 -15.12 15.40 -8.12
CA THR A 276 -15.09 16.75 -7.50
C THR A 276 -13.74 17.08 -6.87
N LEU A 277 -12.93 16.07 -6.55
CA LEU A 277 -11.57 16.22 -6.04
C LEU A 277 -10.64 15.29 -6.84
N THR A 278 -9.37 15.65 -6.91
CA THR A 278 -8.32 14.72 -7.36
C THR A 278 -8.43 13.45 -6.53
N PRO A 279 -8.51 12.25 -7.13
CA PRO A 279 -8.66 11.02 -6.38
C PRO A 279 -7.54 10.92 -5.35
N GLU A 280 -7.89 10.62 -4.10
CA GLU A 280 -6.87 10.34 -3.12
C GLU A 280 -6.20 9.02 -3.48
N ARG A 281 -4.99 8.79 -2.97
CA ARG A 281 -4.24 7.55 -3.23
C ARG A 281 -5.07 6.30 -2.92
N TYR A 282 -5.92 6.35 -1.90
CA TYR A 282 -6.79 5.23 -1.55
C TYR A 282 -7.88 4.97 -2.61
N ASP A 283 -8.45 6.02 -3.20
CA ASP A 283 -9.47 5.90 -4.25
C ASP A 283 -8.91 5.27 -5.52
N THR A 284 -7.59 5.43 -5.77
CA THR A 284 -6.92 4.78 -6.91
C THR A 284 -6.78 3.26 -6.78
N GLU A 285 -7.01 2.70 -5.60
CA GLU A 285 -6.93 1.24 -5.38
C GLU A 285 -8.29 0.56 -5.49
N VAL A 286 -9.39 1.28 -5.27
CA VAL A 286 -10.76 0.74 -5.17
C VAL A 286 -11.64 1.27 -6.31
N PHE A 287 -11.36 0.82 -7.54
CA PHE A 287 -12.27 1.07 -8.67
C PHE A 287 -13.39 0.03 -8.71
N GLY A 288 -14.63 0.47 -8.51
CA GLY A 288 -15.79 -0.42 -8.45
C GLY A 288 -16.37 -0.82 -9.81
N ARG A 289 -16.24 0.03 -10.85
CA ARG A 289 -16.90 -0.16 -12.16
C ARG A 289 -15.98 0.18 -13.34
N TYR A 290 -14.93 -0.62 -13.53
CA TYR A 290 -14.13 -0.52 -14.76
C TYR A 290 -14.95 -0.95 -15.97
N THR A 291 -15.12 -0.05 -16.94
CA THR A 291 -15.84 -0.33 -18.20
C THR A 291 -14.88 -0.78 -19.29
N ARG A 292 -13.64 -0.29 -19.23
CA ARG A 292 -12.57 -0.63 -20.17
C ARG A 292 -11.40 -1.24 -19.43
N THR A 293 -10.87 -2.33 -19.96
CA THR A 293 -9.71 -3.02 -19.41
C THR A 293 -8.91 -3.62 -20.55
N GLU A 294 -7.60 -3.37 -20.55
CA GLU A 294 -6.65 -3.92 -21.50
C GLU A 294 -5.40 -4.37 -20.74
N TRP A 295 -4.80 -5.47 -21.18
CA TRP A 295 -3.57 -6.00 -20.60
C TRP A 295 -2.42 -5.85 -21.60
N LEU A 296 -1.32 -5.28 -21.14
CA LEU A 296 -0.05 -5.22 -21.85
C LEU A 296 0.85 -6.32 -21.27
N LEU A 297 1.19 -7.32 -22.07
CA LEU A 297 1.90 -8.52 -21.61
C LEU A 297 3.34 -8.52 -22.13
N PRO A 298 4.30 -7.87 -21.46
CA PRO A 298 5.69 -7.76 -21.94
C PRO A 298 6.44 -9.10 -21.99
N GLU A 299 5.91 -10.14 -21.33
CA GLU A 299 6.43 -11.51 -21.48
C GLU A 299 6.19 -12.09 -22.89
N ILE A 300 5.05 -11.73 -23.50
CA ILE A 300 4.57 -12.29 -24.75
C ILE A 300 4.86 -11.34 -25.91
N ASP A 301 4.51 -10.07 -25.74
CA ASP A 301 4.56 -9.06 -26.78
C ASP A 301 5.88 -8.28 -26.76
N SER A 302 6.35 -7.92 -27.94
CA SER A 302 7.49 -7.00 -28.05
C SER A 302 7.10 -5.55 -27.68
N LEU A 303 8.08 -4.72 -27.30
CA LEU A 303 7.84 -3.31 -26.96
C LEU A 303 7.07 -2.57 -28.07
N ASP A 304 7.40 -2.82 -29.33
CA ASP A 304 6.72 -2.18 -30.46
C ASP A 304 5.27 -2.66 -30.64
N GLU A 305 4.98 -3.91 -30.28
CA GLU A 305 3.62 -4.42 -30.27
C GLU A 305 2.80 -3.81 -29.14
N LEU A 306 3.37 -3.69 -27.95
CA LEU A 306 2.73 -3.00 -26.82
C LEU A 306 2.47 -1.52 -27.14
N ARG A 307 3.41 -0.84 -27.81
CA ARG A 307 3.21 0.53 -28.30
C ARG A 307 2.06 0.64 -29.31
N ARG A 308 1.89 -0.37 -30.17
CA ARG A 308 0.75 -0.44 -31.11
C ARG A 308 -0.56 -0.73 -30.38
N VAL A 309 -0.56 -1.55 -29.33
CA VAL A 309 -1.75 -1.74 -28.48
C VAL A 309 -2.18 -0.41 -27.85
N LEU A 310 -1.23 0.36 -27.30
CA LEU A 310 -1.52 1.70 -26.76
C LEU A 310 -2.05 2.66 -27.84
N LEU A 311 -1.49 2.60 -29.06
CA LEU A 311 -1.98 3.42 -30.18
C LEU A 311 -3.42 3.03 -30.58
N ASP A 312 -3.71 1.73 -30.66
CA ASP A 312 -5.06 1.23 -30.95
C ASP A 312 -6.06 1.62 -29.84
N MET A 313 -5.62 1.67 -28.58
CA MET A 313 -6.44 2.19 -27.47
C MET A 313 -6.72 3.69 -27.61
N GLU A 314 -5.73 4.48 -28.04
CA GLU A 314 -5.86 5.92 -28.27
C GLU A 314 -6.81 6.23 -29.43
N ASP A 315 -6.67 5.56 -30.57
CA ASP A 315 -7.33 5.92 -31.83
C ASP A 315 -8.50 5.01 -32.24
N GLY A 316 -8.76 3.93 -31.50
CA GLY A 316 -9.85 3.01 -31.79
C GLY A 316 -9.59 2.15 -33.03
N CYS A 317 -8.32 1.80 -33.27
CA CYS A 317 -7.84 1.02 -34.40
C CYS A 317 -7.83 1.79 -35.74
N ALA A 318 -7.95 3.12 -35.73
CA ALA A 318 -8.05 3.92 -36.95
C ALA A 318 -6.78 3.84 -37.82
N HIS A 319 -5.59 3.74 -37.20
CA HIS A 319 -4.32 3.62 -37.92
C HIS A 319 -4.17 2.32 -38.72
N SER A 320 -4.85 1.25 -38.31
CA SER A 320 -4.71 -0.07 -38.94
C SER A 320 -5.19 -0.09 -40.41
N GLY A 321 -6.04 0.86 -40.81
CA GLY A 321 -6.60 0.94 -42.16
C GLY A 321 -6.07 2.06 -43.07
N ALA A 322 -5.35 3.05 -42.53
CA ALA A 322 -5.12 4.32 -43.23
C ALA A 322 -3.74 4.47 -43.92
N GLY A 323 -2.76 3.64 -43.56
CA GLY A 323 -1.42 3.70 -44.16
C GLY A 323 -1.29 2.76 -45.34
N GLY A 324 -0.93 3.26 -46.53
CA GLY A 324 -0.66 2.47 -47.75
C GLY A 324 0.52 1.47 -47.68
N GLY A 325 1.04 1.19 -46.48
CA GLY A 325 1.82 -0.04 -46.20
C GLY A 325 0.86 -1.22 -46.01
N GLN A 326 1.36 -2.45 -46.04
CA GLN A 326 0.48 -3.62 -45.88
C GLN A 326 -0.42 -3.45 -44.65
N PRO A 327 -1.76 -3.36 -44.82
CA PRO A 327 -2.66 -3.16 -43.70
C PRO A 327 -2.46 -4.33 -42.76
N SER A 328 -2.01 -4.06 -41.53
CA SER A 328 -2.05 -5.09 -40.50
C SER A 328 -3.54 -5.30 -40.22
N PRO A 329 -4.13 -6.43 -40.60
CA PRO A 329 -5.57 -6.55 -40.77
C PRO A 329 -6.34 -6.62 -39.44
N THR A 330 -5.66 -6.47 -38.30
CA THR A 330 -6.22 -6.77 -36.99
C THR A 330 -5.81 -5.72 -35.96
N CYS A 331 -6.80 -5.01 -35.42
CA CYS A 331 -6.66 -4.25 -34.20
C CYS A 331 -6.14 -5.15 -33.06
N ARG A 332 -5.09 -4.71 -32.37
CA ARG A 332 -4.42 -5.46 -31.31
C ARG A 332 -5.08 -5.25 -29.95
N CYS A 333 -5.64 -4.07 -29.71
CA CYS A 333 -6.45 -3.80 -28.51
C CYS A 333 -7.67 -4.74 -28.46
N GLU A 334 -7.71 -5.63 -27.46
CA GLU A 334 -8.78 -6.61 -27.30
C GLU A 334 -10.12 -5.93 -27.03
N TRP A 335 -10.13 -4.93 -26.15
CA TRP A 335 -11.33 -4.17 -25.82
C TRP A 335 -11.86 -3.42 -27.06
N CYS A 336 -10.99 -2.73 -27.79
CA CYS A 336 -11.36 -1.93 -28.97
C CYS A 336 -11.95 -2.82 -30.07
N ARG A 337 -11.33 -3.99 -30.29
CA ARG A 337 -11.79 -5.02 -31.23
C ARG A 337 -13.13 -5.64 -30.86
N SER A 338 -13.49 -5.67 -29.57
CA SER A 338 -14.79 -6.18 -29.11
C SER A 338 -15.96 -5.25 -29.47
N GLN A 339 -15.67 -4.00 -29.81
CA GLN A 339 -16.67 -3.00 -30.22
C GLN A 339 -16.90 -3.06 -31.74
N SER A 340 -18.14 -2.81 -32.18
CA SER A 340 -18.50 -2.75 -33.60
C SER A 340 -19.37 -1.50 -33.86
N PRO A 341 -18.83 -0.43 -34.46
CA PRO A 341 -17.45 -0.25 -34.93
C PRO A 341 -16.42 -0.17 -33.77
N GLY A 342 -15.13 -0.35 -34.08
CA GLY A 342 -14.06 -0.13 -33.11
C GLY A 342 -14.12 1.28 -32.54
N VAL A 343 -14.09 1.41 -31.22
CA VAL A 343 -14.19 2.70 -30.52
C VAL A 343 -12.88 2.93 -29.76
N PRO A 344 -12.30 4.13 -29.79
CA PRO A 344 -11.16 4.48 -28.95
C PRO A 344 -11.53 4.50 -27.46
N TRP A 345 -10.54 4.38 -26.59
CA TRP A 345 -10.68 4.72 -25.18
C TRP A 345 -10.89 6.23 -24.99
N VAL A 346 -10.45 7.03 -25.96
CA VAL A 346 -10.70 8.47 -26.02
C VAL A 346 -11.90 8.73 -26.92
N ASP A 347 -13.10 8.64 -26.37
CA ASP A 347 -14.32 9.07 -27.06
C ASP A 347 -14.69 10.52 -26.71
N GLU A 348 -15.70 11.07 -27.39
CA GLU A 348 -16.19 12.43 -27.13
C GLU A 348 -16.60 12.64 -25.66
N ARG A 349 -17.00 11.58 -24.96
CA ARG A 349 -17.40 11.65 -23.54
C ARG A 349 -16.19 11.84 -22.64
N THR A 350 -15.13 11.09 -22.89
CA THR A 350 -13.88 11.16 -22.14
C THR A 350 -13.04 12.40 -22.47
N GLN A 351 -13.14 12.97 -23.68
CA GLN A 351 -12.35 14.14 -24.07
C GLN A 351 -12.71 15.46 -23.36
N ARG A 352 -13.93 15.54 -22.81
CA ARG A 352 -14.54 16.80 -22.38
C ARG A 352 -14.90 16.81 -20.88
N ALA A 353 -14.55 15.73 -20.17
CA ALA A 353 -14.46 15.69 -18.71
C ALA A 353 -13.08 16.21 -18.29
#